data_AF-A0A965MA22-F1
#
_entry.id   AF-A0A965MA22-F1
#
_cell.length_a   1.000
_cell.length_b   1.000
_cell.length_c   1.000
_cell.angle_alpha   90.00
_cell.angle_beta   90.00
_cell.angle_gamma   90.00
#
_symmetry.space_group_name_H-M   'P 1'
#
loop_
_entity.id
_entity.type
_entity.pdbx_description
1 polymer ?
#
loop_
_entity_poly.entity_id
_entity_poly.type
_entity_poly.pdbx_seq_one_letter_code
_entity_poly.pdbx_strand_id
1 'polypeptide(L)'
;MRWFKLSVVASLIGLGFFLSACDKPTSSAKTIAEIGTTNSLPPIERLPRETPEQKAERLKWFQEARFGMFIHWGVYAVPAGEYHGKPVEGYGEWIMHHATIPVSEYKAFAKDFT
;
A
#
# COMPACT_ATOMS: atom_id res chain seq x y z
N MET A 1 30.62 50.13 -15.95
CA MET A 1 30.53 51.39 -15.16
C MET A 1 29.09 51.88 -15.18
N ARG A 2 28.56 52.29 -14.01
CA ARG A 2 27.16 52.70 -13.68
C ARG A 2 26.14 51.54 -13.65
N TRP A 3 25.74 51.02 -12.48
CA TRP A 3 24.94 51.57 -11.36
C TRP A 3 23.52 52.00 -11.76
N PHE A 4 22.50 51.22 -11.38
CA PHE A 4 21.17 51.72 -11.04
C PHE A 4 20.47 50.83 -9.98
N LYS A 5 20.55 51.32 -8.74
CA LYS A 5 19.51 51.42 -7.68
C LYS A 5 18.69 50.20 -7.23
N LEU A 6 18.89 49.88 -5.95
CA LEU A 6 17.93 49.30 -5.01
C LEU A 6 16.53 49.95 -5.14
N SER A 7 15.50 49.12 -4.96
CA SER A 7 14.27 49.53 -4.26
C SER A 7 13.69 48.33 -3.52
N VAL A 8 13.81 48.41 -2.20
CA VAL A 8 13.07 47.63 -1.22
C VAL A 8 11.66 48.22 -1.16
N VAL A 9 10.63 47.38 -1.33
CA VAL A 9 9.27 47.70 -0.86
C VAL A 9 8.78 46.49 -0.08
N ALA A 10 8.93 46.57 1.24
CA ALA A 10 8.22 45.74 2.19
C ALA A 10 6.81 46.31 2.33
N SER A 11 5.78 45.48 2.09
CA SER A 11 4.39 45.83 2.39
C SER A 11 3.83 44.81 3.38
N LEU A 12 3.64 45.27 4.62
CA LEU A 12 2.98 44.57 5.72
C LEU A 12 1.57 45.14 5.89
N ILE A 13 0.54 44.37 5.51
CA ILE A 13 -0.87 44.54 5.89
C ILE A 13 -1.46 43.12 5.80
N GLY A 14 -2.18 42.53 6.75
CA GLY A 14 -2.69 42.96 8.02
C GLY A 14 -3.46 41.77 8.63
N LEU A 15 -3.34 41.67 9.95
CA LEU A 15 -4.27 41.16 10.96
C LEU A 15 -5.61 40.54 10.49
N GLY A 16 -5.82 39.27 10.86
CA GLY A 16 -7.06 38.79 11.49
C GLY A 16 -8.30 38.59 10.60
N PHE A 17 -8.54 37.34 10.18
CA PHE A 17 -9.90 36.85 9.90
C PHE A 17 -10.14 35.56 10.67
N PHE A 18 -10.49 35.73 11.95
CA PHE A 18 -11.03 34.68 12.81
C PHE A 18 -12.55 34.79 12.74
N LEU A 19 -13.22 33.90 11.99
CA LEU A 19 -14.57 33.38 12.27
C LEU A 19 -14.99 32.44 11.12
N SER A 20 -15.06 31.15 11.40
CA SER A 20 -16.07 30.31 10.77
C SER A 20 -16.60 29.37 11.84
N ALA A 21 -17.63 29.85 12.53
CA ALA A 21 -18.53 29.01 13.29
C ALA A 21 -19.26 28.12 12.28
N CYS A 22 -19.02 26.81 12.34
CA CYS A 22 -19.80 25.84 11.59
C CYS A 22 -21.02 25.50 12.45
N ASP A 23 -22.13 26.18 12.17
CA ASP A 23 -23.43 25.89 12.75
C ASP A 23 -23.99 24.56 12.22
N LYS A 24 -24.30 23.67 13.18
CA LYS A 24 -25.32 22.61 13.25
C LYS A 24 -25.74 21.88 11.96
N PRO A 25 -25.72 20.53 11.97
CA PRO A 25 -26.69 19.76 11.20
C PRO A 25 -27.94 19.47 12.06
N THR A 26 -28.97 20.28 11.89
CA THR A 26 -30.36 19.84 12.15
C THR A 26 -30.77 18.98 10.96
N SER A 27 -30.76 17.65 11.11
CA SER A 27 -31.36 16.76 10.11
C SER A 27 -32.68 16.21 10.65
N SER A 28 -33.77 16.93 10.34
CA SER A 28 -35.09 16.31 10.29
C SER A 28 -35.26 15.71 8.90
N ALA A 29 -35.17 14.39 8.77
CA ALA A 29 -35.69 13.68 7.63
C ALA A 29 -36.28 12.35 8.10
N LYS A 30 -37.56 12.20 7.78
CA LYS A 30 -38.51 11.23 8.29
C LYS A 30 -38.13 9.77 7.96
N THR A 31 -38.46 8.92 8.93
CA THR A 31 -38.84 7.50 8.87
C THR A 31 -38.85 6.86 7.47
N ILE A 32 -37.85 6.01 7.21
CA ILE A 32 -37.99 4.84 6.33
C ILE A 32 -38.22 3.65 7.27
N ALA A 33 -39.47 3.49 7.72
CA ALA A 33 -39.97 2.19 8.10
C ALA A 33 -40.33 1.47 6.79
N GLU A 34 -40.01 0.18 6.69
CA GLU A 34 -40.29 -0.71 5.53
C GLU A 34 -39.18 -0.88 4.47
N ILE A 35 -37.96 -1.21 4.89
CA ILE A 35 -37.14 -2.15 4.11
C ILE A 35 -36.73 -3.26 5.08
N GLY A 36 -37.25 -4.46 4.82
CA GLY A 36 -37.15 -5.62 5.69
C GLY A 36 -35.72 -5.93 6.12
N THR A 37 -35.62 -6.47 7.33
CA THR A 37 -34.45 -7.04 8.00
C THR A 37 -33.36 -7.46 7.01
N THR A 38 -32.40 -6.57 6.77
CA THR A 38 -31.13 -6.99 6.18
C THR A 38 -30.45 -7.82 7.25
N ASN A 39 -30.29 -9.12 7.01
CA ASN A 39 -29.41 -9.96 7.79
C ASN A 39 -28.02 -9.31 7.74
N SER A 40 -27.69 -8.52 8.75
CA SER A 40 -26.38 -7.94 8.92
C SER A 40 -25.37 -9.08 9.00
N LEU A 41 -24.33 -9.01 8.16
CA LEU A 41 -23.16 -9.87 8.30
C LEU A 41 -22.71 -9.83 9.77
N PRO A 42 -22.22 -10.96 10.33
CA PRO A 42 -21.70 -10.97 11.68
C PRO A 42 -20.66 -9.85 11.81
N PRO A 43 -20.61 -9.12 12.93
CA PRO A 43 -19.53 -8.18 13.20
C PRO A 43 -18.22 -8.91 12.93
N ILE A 44 -17.37 -8.35 12.06
CA ILE A 44 -16.04 -8.90 11.84
C ILE A 44 -15.36 -8.87 13.21
N GLU A 45 -15.21 -10.04 13.82
CA GLU A 45 -14.54 -10.20 15.09
C GLU A 45 -13.10 -9.76 14.88
N ARG A 46 -12.77 -8.56 15.37
CA ARG A 46 -11.39 -8.08 15.33
C ARG A 46 -10.60 -8.95 16.28
N LEU A 47 -9.52 -9.54 15.78
CA LEU A 47 -8.52 -10.19 16.62
C LEU A 47 -8.17 -9.24 17.80
N PRO A 48 -8.10 -9.75 19.03
CA PRO A 48 -7.81 -8.93 20.20
C PRO A 48 -6.48 -8.17 19.98
N ARG A 49 -6.44 -6.90 20.36
CA ARG A 49 -5.19 -6.12 20.28
C ARG A 49 -4.20 -6.65 21.31
N GLU A 50 -2.99 -6.96 20.85
CA GLU A 50 -1.87 -7.27 21.74
C GLU A 50 -1.45 -6.04 22.57
N THR A 51 -1.05 -6.24 23.82
CA THR A 51 -0.36 -5.20 24.62
C THR A 51 1.08 -5.03 24.14
N PRO A 52 1.74 -3.90 24.46
CA PRO A 52 3.16 -3.71 24.13
C PRO A 52 4.08 -4.83 24.69
N GLU A 53 3.77 -5.33 25.88
CA GLU A 53 4.54 -6.39 26.55
C GLU A 53 4.40 -7.72 25.80
N GLN A 54 3.17 -8.10 25.43
CA GLN A 54 2.89 -9.30 24.64
C GLN A 54 3.59 -9.26 23.27
N LYS A 55 3.61 -8.08 22.63
CA LYS A 55 4.34 -7.87 21.38
C LYS A 55 5.85 -8.03 21.57
N ALA A 56 6.41 -7.46 22.63
CA ALA A 56 7.83 -7.53 22.93
C ALA A 56 8.27 -8.99 23.16
N GLU A 57 7.50 -9.76 23.94
CA GLU A 57 7.74 -11.19 24.17
C GLU A 57 7.70 -11.98 22.86
N ARG A 58 6.68 -11.76 22.02
CA ARG A 58 6.52 -12.44 20.73
C ARG A 58 7.65 -12.14 19.74
N LEU A 59 8.18 -10.91 19.76
CA LEU A 59 9.26 -10.48 18.85
C LEU A 59 10.66 -10.77 19.40
N LYS A 60 10.79 -11.18 20.67
CA LYS A 60 12.09 -11.40 21.31
C LYS A 60 12.97 -12.36 20.51
N TRP A 61 12.46 -13.54 20.18
CA TRP A 61 13.21 -14.54 19.41
C TRP A 61 13.60 -14.03 18.02
N PHE A 62 12.71 -13.28 17.35
CA PHE A 62 12.96 -12.74 16.02
C PHE A 62 14.07 -11.69 16.04
N GLN A 63 14.11 -10.86 17.07
CA GLN A 63 15.20 -9.90 17.29
C GLN A 63 16.51 -10.61 17.63
N GLU A 64 16.46 -11.71 18.39
CA GLU A 64 17.64 -12.50 18.80
C GLU A 64 18.24 -13.36 17.68
N ALA A 65 17.46 -13.77 16.68
CA ALA A 65 17.92 -14.68 15.62
C ALA A 65 19.05 -14.11 14.75
N ARG A 66 19.05 -12.78 14.50
CA ARG A 66 20.07 -11.97 13.77
C ARG A 66 20.46 -12.40 12.34
N PHE A 67 20.18 -13.63 11.93
CA PHE A 67 20.42 -14.19 10.62
C PHE A 67 19.12 -14.71 10.04
N GLY A 68 18.90 -14.46 8.75
CA GLY A 68 17.77 -14.95 8.01
C GLY A 68 18.20 -15.33 6.59
N MET A 69 17.68 -16.44 6.10
CA MET A 69 17.78 -16.84 4.71
C MET A 69 16.44 -16.62 4.04
N PHE A 70 16.43 -15.97 2.88
CA PHE A 70 15.22 -15.72 2.10
C PHE A 70 15.28 -16.49 0.79
N ILE A 71 14.23 -17.25 0.49
CA ILE A 71 14.15 -18.10 -0.69
C ILE A 71 13.07 -17.52 -1.63
N HIS A 72 13.49 -17.10 -2.82
CA HIS A 72 12.59 -16.80 -3.93
C HIS A 72 12.44 -18.08 -4.76
N TRP A 73 11.31 -18.76 -4.61
CA TRP A 73 10.99 -19.95 -5.39
C TRP A 73 9.54 -19.94 -5.86
N GLY A 74 9.33 -20.24 -7.13
CA GLY A 74 8.03 -20.26 -7.78
C GLY A 74 8.15 -20.57 -9.26
N VAL A 75 7.05 -20.46 -9.99
CA VAL A 75 6.95 -20.85 -11.42
C VAL A 75 7.98 -20.15 -12.31
N TYR A 76 8.41 -18.93 -11.97
CA TYR A 76 9.47 -18.21 -12.67
C TYR A 76 10.84 -18.92 -12.63
N ALA A 77 11.06 -19.86 -11.72
CA ALA A 77 12.29 -20.65 -11.66
C ALA A 77 12.39 -21.65 -12.83
N VAL A 78 11.27 -22.02 -13.47
CA VAL A 78 11.25 -22.92 -14.63
C VAL A 78 11.95 -22.29 -15.85
N PRO A 79 11.57 -21.09 -16.32
CA PRO A 79 12.29 -20.41 -17.39
C PRO A 79 13.66 -19.86 -16.97
N ALA A 80 13.94 -19.76 -15.66
CA ALA A 80 15.27 -19.44 -15.10
C ALA A 80 15.97 -18.18 -15.67
N GLY A 81 15.21 -17.16 -16.07
CA GLY A 81 15.75 -15.94 -16.68
C GLY A 81 15.84 -15.98 -18.20
N GLU A 82 15.35 -17.02 -18.85
CA GLU A 82 15.30 -17.14 -20.31
C GLU A 82 13.87 -17.26 -20.82
N TYR A 83 13.59 -16.63 -21.95
CA TYR A 83 12.31 -16.74 -22.63
C TYR A 83 12.50 -16.82 -24.14
N HIS A 84 11.94 -17.87 -24.76
CA HIS A 84 12.11 -18.17 -26.19
C HIS A 84 13.58 -18.18 -26.65
N GLY A 85 14.46 -18.75 -25.81
CA GLY A 85 15.89 -18.85 -26.08
C GLY A 85 16.66 -17.52 -26.01
N LYS A 86 16.03 -16.47 -25.48
CA LYS A 86 16.68 -15.17 -25.23
C LYS A 86 16.83 -14.94 -23.72
N PRO A 87 17.99 -14.47 -23.26
CA PRO A 87 18.12 -14.03 -21.89
C PRO A 87 17.23 -12.81 -21.66
N VAL A 88 16.53 -12.80 -20.52
CA VAL A 88 15.69 -11.70 -20.06
C VAL A 88 16.45 -10.98 -18.95
N GLU A 89 16.71 -9.69 -19.16
CA GLU A 89 17.43 -8.90 -18.17
C GLU A 89 16.60 -8.64 -16.90
N GLY A 90 17.29 -8.46 -15.77
CA GLY A 90 16.68 -8.16 -14.48
C GLY A 90 16.43 -9.39 -13.61
N TYR A 91 15.43 -9.29 -12.73
CA TYR A 91 15.15 -10.32 -11.73
C TYR A 91 14.23 -11.42 -12.28
N GLY A 92 14.57 -12.68 -12.00
CA GLY A 92 13.85 -13.85 -12.52
C GLY A 92 12.39 -13.89 -12.10
N GLU A 93 12.04 -13.46 -10.88
CA GLU A 93 10.66 -13.40 -10.40
C GLU A 93 9.79 -12.39 -11.17
N TRP A 94 10.41 -11.44 -11.88
CA TRP A 94 9.75 -10.46 -12.75
C TRP A 94 9.77 -10.83 -14.24
N ILE A 95 10.20 -12.05 -14.60
CA ILE A 95 10.34 -12.47 -16.00
C ILE A 95 9.06 -12.31 -16.82
N MET A 96 7.88 -12.56 -16.22
CA MET A 96 6.59 -12.37 -16.90
C MET A 96 6.39 -10.92 -17.34
N HIS A 97 6.82 -9.96 -16.52
CA HIS A 97 6.74 -8.52 -16.83
C HIS A 97 7.81 -8.11 -17.84
N HIS A 98 9.08 -8.47 -17.62
CA HIS A 98 10.18 -8.03 -18.48
C HIS A 98 10.13 -8.61 -19.89
N ALA A 99 9.78 -9.89 -20.03
CA ALA A 99 9.62 -10.53 -21.34
C ALA A 99 8.21 -10.36 -21.93
N THR A 100 7.31 -9.62 -21.25
CA THR A 100 5.92 -9.41 -21.67
C THR A 100 5.22 -10.74 -22.01
N ILE A 101 5.41 -11.74 -21.15
CA ILE A 101 4.89 -13.10 -21.37
C ILE A 101 3.37 -13.07 -21.14
N PRO A 102 2.54 -13.49 -22.12
CA PRO A 102 1.11 -13.63 -21.92
C PRO A 102 0.80 -14.56 -20.74
N VAL A 103 -0.17 -14.20 -19.91
CA VAL A 103 -0.53 -14.98 -18.71
C VAL A 103 -0.86 -16.44 -19.03
N SER A 104 -1.49 -16.70 -20.18
CA SER A 104 -1.79 -18.06 -20.63
C SER A 104 -0.55 -18.91 -20.87
N GLU A 105 0.53 -18.31 -21.37
CA GLU A 105 1.79 -18.98 -21.68
C GLU A 105 2.62 -19.16 -20.41
N TYR A 106 2.70 -18.13 -19.56
CA TYR A 106 3.36 -18.23 -18.26
C TYR A 106 2.75 -19.31 -17.36
N LYS A 107 1.41 -19.46 -17.39
CA LYS A 107 0.70 -20.53 -16.67
C LYS A 107 1.13 -21.94 -17.11
N ALA A 108 1.59 -22.12 -18.35
CA ALA A 108 2.02 -23.43 -18.83
C ALA A 108 3.27 -23.93 -18.09
N PHE A 109 4.18 -23.04 -17.68
CA PHE A 109 5.37 -23.39 -16.90
C PHE A 109 5.05 -24.05 -15.55
N ALA A 110 3.84 -23.86 -15.00
CA ALA A 110 3.44 -24.53 -13.77
C ALA A 110 3.41 -26.07 -13.89
N LYS A 111 3.33 -26.61 -15.12
CA LYS A 111 3.39 -28.06 -15.36
C LYS A 111 4.77 -28.65 -15.14
N ASP A 112 5.81 -27.86 -15.41
CA ASP A 112 7.21 -28.27 -15.30
C ASP A 112 7.80 -27.91 -13.92
N PHE A 113 6.99 -27.33 -13.04
CA PHE A 113 7.34 -27.04 -11.65
C PHE A 113 7.02 -28.27 -10.77
N THR A 114 7.88 -29.28 -10.83
CA THR A 114 7.75 -30.57 -10.10
C THR A 114 8.90 -30.85 -9.16
#